data_AF-A0A3B9F2R2-F1
#
_entry.id   AF-A0A3B9F2R2-F1
#
_cell.length_a   1.000
_cell.length_b   1.000
_cell.length_c   1.000
_cell.angle_alpha   90.00
_cell.angle_beta   90.00
_cell.angle_gamma   90.00
#
_symmetry.space_group_name_H-M   'P 1'
#
loop_
_entity.id
_entity.type
_entity.pdbx_description
1 polymer ?
#
loop_
_entity_poly.entity_id
_entity_poly.type
_entity_poly.pdbx_seq_one_letter_code
_entity_poly.pdbx_strand_id
1 'polypeptide(L)'
;MRKILVALILLSNIVFAQVVPDYAKEARWASFVEDGLMDGDVVWLINGDREFLTILTESESDSSKVAIVMHGLGVHPDWTGVIQPLRLSLTEQGYHTLSIQLPVLANGVDGKEYDALNGDSD
;
A
#
# COMPACT_ATOMS: atom_id res chain seq x y z
N MET A 1 46.46 8.39 16.13
CA MET A 1 45.26 8.30 16.99
C MET A 1 44.25 9.42 16.71
N ARG A 2 44.57 10.71 16.92
CA ARG A 2 43.62 11.83 16.67
C ARG A 2 43.06 11.92 15.24
N LYS A 3 43.87 11.65 14.21
CA LYS A 3 43.43 11.66 12.80
C LYS A 3 42.49 10.48 12.45
N ILE A 4 42.67 9.33 13.11
CA ILE A 4 41.82 8.14 12.95
C ILE A 4 40.46 8.39 13.61
N LEU A 5 40.45 9.03 14.78
CA LEU A 5 39.23 9.43 15.47
C LEU A 5 38.40 10.44 14.66
N VAL A 6 39.06 11.42 14.02
CA VAL A 6 38.39 12.39 13.14
C VAL A 6 37.83 11.72 11.88
N ALA A 7 38.54 10.75 11.29
CA ALA A 7 38.03 9.99 10.15
C ALA A 7 36.81 9.13 10.52
N LEU A 8 36.81 8.48 11.70
CA LEU A 8 35.67 7.70 12.20
C LEU A 8 34.41 8.56 12.45
N ILE A 9 34.58 9.79 12.95
CA ILE A 9 33.48 10.75 13.17
C ILE A 9 32.93 11.27 11.82
N LEU A 10 33.79 11.44 10.81
CA LEU A 10 33.34 11.86 9.48
C LEU A 10 32.61 10.72 8.74
N LEU A 11 33.02 9.45 8.93
CA LEU A 11 32.33 8.30 8.35
C LEU A 11 30.98 7.99 9.04
N SER A 12 30.80 8.35 10.32
CA SER A 12 29.55 8.06 11.04
C SER A 12 28.35 8.92 10.64
N ASN A 13 28.55 9.94 9.80
CA ASN A 13 27.48 10.86 9.38
C ASN A 13 26.83 10.47 8.04
N ILE A 14 27.27 9.39 7.40
CA ILE A 14 26.63 8.90 6.17
C ILE A 14 25.54 7.90 6.56
N VAL A 15 24.45 8.39 7.15
CA VAL A 15 23.20 7.64 7.24
C VAL A 15 22.33 8.14 6.09
N PHE A 16 22.26 7.37 5.01
CA PHE A 16 21.28 7.63 3.96
C PHE A 16 19.90 7.35 4.55
N ALA A 17 19.06 8.39 4.69
CA ALA A 17 17.66 8.20 5.04
C ALA A 17 17.01 7.45 3.88
N GLN A 18 16.70 6.17 4.10
CA GLN A 18 15.95 5.39 3.13
C GLN A 18 14.48 5.77 3.25
N VAL A 19 13.85 6.08 2.11
CA VAL A 19 12.41 6.20 2.03
C VAL A 19 11.84 4.79 2.13
N VAL A 20 11.15 4.52 3.22
CA VAL A 20 10.50 3.24 3.49
C VAL A 20 9.00 3.47 3.67
N PRO A 21 8.16 2.50 3.31
CA PRO A 21 6.73 2.63 3.57
C PRO A 21 6.44 2.73 5.08
N ASP A 22 5.42 3.50 5.43
CA ASP A 22 4.88 3.67 6.77
C ASP A 22 3.97 2.48 7.11
N TYR A 23 4.61 1.36 7.44
CA TYR A 23 3.92 0.12 7.78
C TYR A 23 3.01 0.24 9.01
N ALA A 24 3.33 1.15 9.94
CA ALA A 24 2.48 1.39 11.10
C ALA A 24 1.16 2.06 10.67
N LYS A 25 1.20 2.95 9.67
CA LYS A 25 0.01 3.56 9.07
C LYS A 25 -0.81 2.54 8.28
N GLU A 26 -0.16 1.69 7.50
CA GLU A 26 -0.83 0.58 6.78
C GLU A 26 -1.56 -0.35 7.75
N ALA A 27 -0.91 -0.78 8.83
CA ALA A 27 -1.52 -1.66 9.83
C ALA A 27 -2.75 -1.03 10.54
N ARG A 28 -2.69 0.27 10.85
CA ARG A 28 -3.84 0.99 11.43
C ARG A 28 -5.02 1.02 10.45
N TRP A 29 -4.76 1.29 9.18
CA TRP A 29 -5.81 1.27 8.17
C TRP A 29 -6.35 -0.12 7.91
N ALA A 30 -5.49 -1.14 7.89
CA ALA A 30 -5.94 -2.51 7.72
C ALA A 30 -6.93 -2.89 8.83
N SER A 31 -6.62 -2.59 10.10
CA SER A 31 -7.55 -2.80 11.21
C SER A 31 -8.86 -2.03 11.03
N PHE A 32 -8.83 -0.76 10.61
CA PHE A 32 -10.07 0.00 10.37
C PHE A 32 -10.90 -0.53 9.21
N VAL A 33 -10.25 -1.02 8.16
CA VAL A 33 -10.93 -1.64 7.02
C VAL A 33 -11.54 -2.97 7.46
N GLU A 34 -10.80 -3.83 8.14
CA GLU A 34 -11.31 -5.10 8.67
C GLU A 34 -12.53 -4.92 9.56
N ASP A 35 -12.51 -3.93 10.46
CA ASP A 35 -13.61 -3.67 11.38
C ASP A 35 -14.85 -3.04 10.69
N GLY A 36 -14.64 -2.36 9.56
CA GLY A 36 -15.65 -1.52 8.90
C GLY A 36 -16.12 -2.01 7.53
N LEU A 37 -15.54 -3.08 6.99
CA LEU A 37 -15.84 -3.58 5.66
C LEU A 37 -17.27 -4.14 5.60
N MET A 38 -18.06 -3.64 4.66
CA MET A 38 -19.45 -4.10 4.45
C MET A 38 -19.56 -5.09 3.28
N ASP A 39 -18.83 -4.80 2.20
CA ASP A 39 -18.92 -5.55 0.94
C ASP A 39 -17.56 -6.13 0.57
N GLY A 40 -17.53 -7.45 0.35
CA GLY A 40 -16.32 -8.22 0.04
C GLY A 40 -15.66 -8.83 1.26
N ASP A 41 -14.58 -9.58 1.00
CA ASP A 41 -13.81 -10.32 1.99
C ASP A 41 -12.39 -9.78 2.10
N VAL A 42 -11.92 -9.60 3.33
CA VAL A 42 -10.51 -9.31 3.58
C VAL A 42 -9.69 -10.56 3.33
N VAL A 43 -8.70 -10.43 2.45
CA VAL A 43 -7.72 -11.47 2.14
C VAL A 43 -6.32 -10.89 2.32
N TRP A 44 -5.50 -11.54 3.15
CA TRP A 44 -4.10 -11.16 3.32
C TRP A 44 -3.23 -11.88 2.29
N LEU A 45 -2.52 -11.12 1.47
CA LEU A 45 -1.56 -11.65 0.52
C LEU A 45 -0.14 -11.48 1.04
N ILE A 46 0.73 -12.42 0.70
CA ILE A 46 2.13 -12.45 1.14
C ILE A 46 3.04 -12.19 -0.07
N ASN A 47 3.99 -11.28 0.08
CA ASN A 47 5.08 -11.04 -0.85
C ASN A 47 6.42 -10.97 -0.07
N GLY A 48 7.28 -11.98 -0.26
CA GLY A 48 8.48 -12.15 0.55
C GLY A 48 8.14 -12.35 2.03
N ASP A 49 8.77 -11.57 2.91
CA ASP A 49 8.55 -11.63 4.36
C ASP A 49 7.39 -10.75 4.83
N ARG A 50 6.58 -10.22 3.90
CA ARG A 50 5.57 -9.20 4.18
C ARG A 50 4.20 -9.63 3.72
N GLU A 51 3.22 -9.38 4.58
CA GLU A 51 1.81 -9.46 4.22
C GLU A 51 1.21 -8.07 4.04
N PHE A 52 0.17 -7.98 3.22
CA PHE A 52 -0.61 -6.77 3.00
C PHE A 52 -2.09 -7.09 2.77
N LEU A 53 -2.94 -6.16 3.18
CA LEU A 53 -4.39 -6.31 3.09
C LEU A 53 -4.86 -6.19 1.64
N THR A 54 -5.77 -7.06 1.25
CA THR A 54 -6.55 -6.94 0.03
C THR A 54 -8.03 -7.16 0.33
N ILE A 55 -8.89 -6.65 -0.54
CA ILE A 55 -10.34 -6.88 -0.49
C ILE A 55 -10.74 -7.57 -1.77
N LEU A 56 -11.19 -8.81 -1.65
CA LEU A 56 -11.81 -9.55 -2.75
C LEU A 56 -13.31 -9.27 -2.74
N THR A 57 -13.89 -8.93 -3.88
CA THR A 57 -15.34 -8.80 -4.03
C THR A 57 -15.77 -9.52 -5.28
N GLU A 58 -16.67 -10.48 -5.14
CA GLU A 58 -17.16 -11.26 -6.27
C GLU A 58 -18.04 -10.40 -7.20
N SER A 59 -18.02 -10.74 -8.48
CA SER A 59 -18.93 -10.20 -9.49
C SER A 59 -20.39 -10.49 -9.13
N GLU A 60 -21.29 -9.54 -9.37
CA GLU A 60 -22.75 -9.75 -9.17
C GLU A 60 -23.39 -10.63 -10.25
N SER A 61 -22.64 -10.97 -11.29
CA SER A 61 -23.06 -11.86 -12.38
C SER A 61 -22.09 -13.04 -12.54
N ASP A 62 -22.57 -14.13 -13.14
CA ASP A 62 -21.71 -15.25 -13.53
C ASP A 62 -20.77 -14.84 -14.67
N SER A 63 -19.54 -14.51 -14.29
CA SER A 63 -18.52 -13.91 -15.17
C SER A 63 -17.12 -14.31 -14.70
N SER A 64 -16.19 -14.39 -15.64
CA SER A 64 -14.77 -14.66 -15.39
C SER A 64 -13.89 -13.41 -15.46
N LYS A 65 -14.48 -12.21 -15.64
CA LYS A 65 -13.70 -10.97 -15.70
C LYS A 65 -13.16 -10.63 -14.31
N VAL A 66 -11.93 -10.12 -14.28
CA VAL A 66 -11.25 -9.73 -13.05
C VAL A 66 -10.65 -8.34 -13.22
N ALA A 67 -10.71 -7.53 -12.16
CA ALA A 67 -10.03 -6.25 -12.08
C ALA A 67 -9.21 -6.17 -10.78
N ILE A 68 -7.93 -5.80 -10.90
CA ILE A 68 -7.12 -5.41 -9.74
C ILE A 68 -7.29 -3.90 -9.55
N VAL A 69 -7.77 -3.49 -8.39
CA VAL A 69 -8.00 -2.08 -8.06
C VAL A 69 -6.87 -1.59 -7.16
N MET A 70 -6.24 -0.51 -7.57
CA MET A 70 -5.08 0.07 -6.89
C MET A 70 -5.39 1.50 -6.45
N HIS A 71 -5.05 1.84 -5.22
CA HIS A 71 -5.30 3.18 -4.70
C HIS A 71 -4.18 4.17 -5.05
N GLY A 72 -4.49 5.47 -4.99
CA GLY A 72 -3.50 6.53 -5.19
C GLY A 72 -2.60 6.76 -3.99
N LEU A 73 -1.82 7.84 -4.02
CA LEU A 73 -0.88 8.20 -2.96
C LEU A 73 -1.59 8.47 -1.63
N GLY A 74 -1.06 7.94 -0.53
CA GLY A 74 -1.46 8.32 0.82
C GLY A 74 -2.89 7.94 1.23
N VAL A 75 -3.48 6.92 0.60
CA VAL A 75 -4.82 6.37 0.90
C VAL A 75 -4.77 4.84 1.03
N HIS A 76 -5.93 4.17 1.09
CA HIS A 76 -6.05 2.72 1.35
C HIS A 76 -7.05 2.01 0.40
N PRO A 77 -7.12 0.65 0.41
CA PRO A 77 -7.89 -0.18 -0.53
C PRO A 77 -9.41 -0.05 -0.49
N ASP A 78 -9.94 0.66 0.50
CA ASP A 78 -11.38 0.92 0.66
C ASP A 78 -11.65 2.42 0.83
N TRP A 79 -10.78 3.26 0.25
CA TRP A 79 -10.95 4.71 0.37
C TRP A 79 -12.28 5.15 -0.24
N THR A 80 -13.19 5.63 0.61
CA THR A 80 -14.58 5.98 0.26
C THR A 80 -14.68 7.05 -0.83
N GLY A 81 -13.66 7.91 -0.97
CA GLY A 81 -13.67 8.96 -1.98
C GLY A 81 -13.53 8.46 -3.42
N VAL A 82 -12.93 7.29 -3.65
CA VAL A 82 -12.62 6.80 -5.01
C VAL A 82 -12.62 5.27 -5.11
N ILE A 83 -11.90 4.59 -4.22
CA ILE A 83 -11.56 3.17 -4.39
C ILE A 83 -12.74 2.27 -4.05
N GLN A 84 -13.43 2.55 -2.94
CA GLN A 84 -14.64 1.80 -2.56
C GLN A 84 -15.72 1.88 -3.65
N PRO A 85 -16.18 3.06 -4.11
CA PRO A 85 -17.20 3.09 -5.16
C PRO A 85 -16.71 2.45 -6.47
N LEU A 86 -15.42 2.58 -6.82
CA LEU A 86 -14.87 1.94 -8.02
C LEU A 86 -14.91 0.41 -7.94
N ARG A 87 -14.46 -0.19 -6.83
CA ARG A 87 -14.42 -1.66 -6.71
C ARG A 87 -15.83 -2.25 -6.71
N LEU A 88 -16.81 -1.55 -6.13
CA LEU A 88 -18.21 -1.98 -6.12
C LEU A 88 -18.89 -1.79 -7.48
N SER A 89 -18.76 -0.63 -8.13
CA SER A 89 -19.37 -0.44 -9.46
C SER A 89 -18.77 -1.33 -10.55
N LEU A 90 -17.59 -1.91 -10.33
CA LEU A 90 -17.02 -2.92 -11.22
C LEU A 90 -17.69 -4.30 -11.03
N THR A 91 -18.15 -4.66 -9.83
CA THR A 91 -18.86 -5.92 -9.60
C THR A 91 -20.22 -5.92 -10.29
N GLU A 92 -20.93 -4.79 -10.29
CA GLU A 92 -22.16 -4.55 -11.06
C GLU A 92 -21.95 -4.74 -12.58
N GLN A 93 -20.72 -4.50 -13.06
CA GLN A 93 -20.33 -4.67 -14.49
C GLN A 93 -19.78 -6.07 -14.80
N GLY A 94 -19.85 -6.97 -13.84
CA GLY A 94 -19.46 -8.37 -13.98
C GLY A 94 -17.98 -8.64 -13.74
N TYR A 95 -17.25 -7.76 -13.05
CA TYR A 95 -15.86 -8.01 -12.65
C TYR A 95 -15.79 -8.50 -11.21
N HIS A 96 -15.06 -9.59 -10.97
CA HIS A 96 -14.51 -9.84 -9.64
C HIS A 96 -13.41 -8.80 -9.39
N THR A 97 -13.42 -8.15 -8.23
CA THR A 97 -12.42 -7.14 -7.90
C THR A 97 -11.50 -7.60 -6.80
N LEU A 98 -10.21 -7.30 -6.96
CA LEU A 98 -9.21 -7.44 -5.91
C LEU A 98 -8.59 -6.08 -5.66
N SER A 99 -9.05 -5.38 -4.62
CA SER A 99 -8.50 -4.09 -4.20
C SER A 99 -7.28 -4.31 -3.31
N ILE A 100 -6.13 -3.74 -3.64
CA ILE A 100 -4.86 -4.07 -2.97
C ILE A 100 -4.27 -2.88 -2.20
N GLN A 101 -3.70 -3.15 -1.02
CA GLN A 101 -2.91 -2.17 -0.28
C GLN A 101 -1.58 -1.95 -0.99
N LEU A 102 -1.35 -0.73 -1.46
CA LEU A 102 -0.05 -0.27 -1.94
C LEU A 102 0.75 0.38 -0.81
N PRO A 103 2.08 0.40 -0.92
CA PRO A 103 2.92 1.13 0.02
C PRO A 103 2.51 2.58 0.21
N VAL A 104 2.46 3.06 1.46
CA VAL A 104 2.19 4.48 1.76
C VAL A 104 3.30 5.11 2.57
N LEU A 105 3.49 6.41 2.38
CA LEU A 105 4.42 7.21 3.18
C LEU A 105 3.69 7.95 4.31
N ALA A 106 4.49 8.53 5.20
CA ALA A 106 4.02 9.39 6.28
C ALA A 106 3.22 10.58 5.73
N ASN A 107 2.37 11.16 6.57
CA ASN A 107 1.57 12.32 6.20
C ASN A 107 2.47 13.54 5.90
N GLY A 108 2.10 14.33 4.89
CA GLY A 108 2.82 15.54 4.50
C GLY A 108 4.09 15.30 3.67
N VAL A 109 4.38 14.05 3.32
CA VAL A 109 5.47 13.70 2.39
C VAL A 109 5.09 14.11 0.97
N ASP A 110 6.05 14.67 0.23
CA ASP A 110 5.85 15.06 -1.17
C ASP A 110 5.61 13.82 -2.05
N GLY A 111 4.73 13.95 -3.04
CA GLY A 111 4.38 12.84 -3.93
C GLY A 111 5.58 12.26 -4.68
N LYS A 112 6.62 13.05 -4.97
CA LYS A 112 7.84 12.58 -5.64
C LYS A 112 8.65 11.60 -4.81
N GLU A 113 8.54 11.65 -3.49
CA GLU A 113 9.26 10.71 -2.61
C GLU A 113 8.73 9.27 -2.77
N TYR A 114 7.52 9.09 -3.31
CA TYR A 114 7.01 7.76 -3.64
C TYR A 114 7.77 7.10 -4.80
N ASP A 115 8.47 7.85 -5.66
CA ASP A 115 9.28 7.27 -6.74
C ASP A 115 10.37 6.35 -6.18
N ALA A 116 10.86 6.65 -4.97
CA ALA A 116 11.84 5.82 -4.27
C ALA A 116 11.30 4.43 -3.86
N LEU A 117 9.98 4.28 -3.76
CA LEU A 117 9.33 2.99 -3.48
C LEU A 117 9.22 2.09 -4.72
N ASN A 118 9.42 2.64 -5.91
CA ASN A 118 9.29 1.93 -7.20
C ASN A 118 10.65 1.47 -7.77
N GLY A 119 11.74 1.58 -7.00
CA GLY A 119 13.12 1.43 -7.50
C GLY A 119 13.50 0.07 -8.12
N ASP A 120 12.62 -0.94 -8.05
CA ASP A 120 12.80 -2.27 -8.65
C ASP A 120 11.96 -2.47 -9.94
N SER A 121 11.32 -1.43 -10.48
CA SER A 121 10.42 -1.55 -11.64
C SER A 121 11.08 -1.44 -13.04
N ASP A 122 12.40 -1.38 -13.11
CA ASP A 122 13.19 -1.31 -14.36
C ASP A 122 13.89 -2.64 -14.70
#